data_AF-A0A363U559-F1
#
_entry.id   AF-A0A363U559-F1
#
_cell.length_a   1.000
_cell.length_b   1.000
_cell.length_c   1.000
_cell.angle_alpha   90.00
_cell.angle_beta   90.00
_cell.angle_gamma   90.00
#
_symmetry.space_group_name_H-M   'P 1'
#
loop_
_entity.id
_entity.type
_entity.pdbx_description
1 polymer ?
#
loop_
_entity_poly.entity_id
_entity_poly.type
_entity_poly.pdbx_seq_one_letter_code
_entity_poly.pdbx_strand_id
1 'polypeptide(L)'
;MIKTRLMTTLILISAVLLSACGGNDADATPTLSPEEVQTQAVETFAAVLTQTALAAPTKTPLPTLTASPTFAPFATSANTQPVVSNPTSSSSTTTSCYGLTFVSDVTIPDNTQMTPGQTFTKTWKVLNSGSCAWEAGFKFAFTGGNALGGSTITLSSSVASGAQYDISVPMTAPATAGTYQSNWRMSTADGTYFGNEVYVIIIVSGSAPTSTTAPATNTSVPPTATTESPTATTP
;
A
#
# COMPACT_ATOMS: atom_id res chain seq x y z
N MET A 1 -26.56 70.38 -31.47
CA MET A 1 -25.26 70.49 -30.77
C MET A 1 -24.86 69.25 -29.97
N ILE A 2 -25.79 68.55 -29.29
CA ILE A 2 -25.47 67.30 -28.54
C ILE A 2 -24.93 66.16 -29.43
N LYS A 3 -25.48 66.01 -30.64
CA LYS A 3 -25.17 64.90 -31.56
C LYS A 3 -23.74 64.97 -32.12
N THR A 4 -23.25 66.18 -32.35
CA THR A 4 -21.86 66.44 -32.80
C THR A 4 -20.86 66.15 -31.69
N ARG A 5 -21.20 66.46 -30.43
CA ARG A 5 -20.34 66.17 -29.28
C ARG A 5 -20.23 64.68 -28.96
N LEU A 6 -21.34 63.95 -29.09
CA LEU A 6 -21.37 62.49 -28.91
C LEU A 6 -20.55 61.75 -29.98
N MET A 7 -20.59 62.24 -31.21
CA MET A 7 -19.83 61.67 -32.33
C MET A 7 -18.33 61.98 -32.24
N THR A 8 -17.94 63.17 -31.78
CA THR A 8 -16.52 63.49 -31.50
C THR A 8 -15.96 62.67 -30.34
N THR A 9 -16.75 62.39 -29.29
CA THR A 9 -16.29 61.52 -28.19
C THR A 9 -16.14 60.07 -28.62
N LEU A 10 -17.00 59.56 -29.50
CA LEU A 10 -16.89 58.18 -29.99
C LEU A 10 -15.64 57.99 -30.87
N ILE A 11 -15.30 58.98 -31.69
CA ILE A 11 -14.10 58.95 -32.55
C ILE A 11 -12.82 59.05 -31.71
N LEU A 12 -12.80 59.87 -30.65
CA LEU A 12 -11.67 59.96 -29.72
C LEU A 12 -11.46 58.66 -28.92
N ILE A 13 -12.54 57.98 -28.52
CA ILE A 13 -12.46 56.69 -27.81
C ILE A 13 -11.96 55.56 -28.74
N SER A 14 -12.41 55.54 -30.00
CA SER A 14 -11.88 54.58 -30.98
C SER A 14 -10.41 54.82 -31.31
N ALA A 15 -9.92 56.06 -31.36
CA ALA A 15 -8.51 56.34 -31.62
C ALA A 15 -7.59 55.88 -30.47
N VAL A 16 -8.05 55.92 -29.21
CA VAL A 16 -7.29 55.43 -28.04
C VAL A 16 -7.26 53.90 -27.97
N LEU A 17 -8.22 53.20 -28.56
CA LEU A 17 -8.28 51.74 -28.57
C LEU A 17 -7.40 51.07 -29.64
N LEU A 18 -6.93 51.82 -30.65
CA LEU A 18 -6.07 51.27 -31.73
C LEU A 18 -4.55 51.37 -31.47
N SER A 19 -4.11 51.99 -30.36
CA SER A 19 -2.69 52.12 -30.00
C SER A 19 -2.18 51.06 -29.01
N ALA A 20 -2.95 49.99 -28.74
CA ALA A 20 -2.58 48.94 -27.79
C ALA A 20 -2.01 47.65 -28.43
N CYS A 21 -1.71 47.66 -29.73
CA CYS A 21 -0.93 46.61 -30.38
C CYS A 21 0.25 47.22 -31.13
N GLY A 22 1.44 47.17 -30.52
CA GLY A 22 2.67 47.61 -31.18
C GLY A 22 3.77 48.01 -30.20
N GLY A 23 4.25 47.04 -29.41
CA GLY A 23 5.42 47.19 -28.56
C GLY A 23 6.14 45.85 -28.45
N ASN A 24 7.13 45.66 -29.32
CA ASN A 24 8.05 44.54 -29.29
C ASN A 24 9.06 44.75 -28.15
N ASP A 25 8.80 44.18 -26.99
CA ASP A 25 9.82 43.97 -25.97
C ASP A 25 10.10 42.47 -25.88
N ALA A 26 11.17 42.06 -26.56
CA ALA A 26 11.83 40.81 -26.27
C ALA A 26 12.43 40.94 -24.86
N ASP A 27 11.64 40.57 -23.86
CA ASP A 27 12.13 40.37 -22.51
C ASP A 27 13.12 39.19 -22.56
N ALA A 28 14.39 39.50 -22.37
CA ALA A 28 15.43 38.50 -22.23
C ALA A 28 15.19 37.74 -20.92
N THR A 29 14.39 36.68 -20.99
CA THR A 29 14.29 35.72 -19.90
C THR A 29 15.69 35.12 -19.69
N PRO A 30 16.29 35.20 -18.49
CA PRO A 30 17.56 34.57 -18.25
C PRO A 30 17.37 33.05 -18.36
N THR A 31 17.92 32.47 -19.42
CA THR A 31 18.06 31.02 -19.58
C THR A 31 19.01 30.51 -18.50
N LEU A 32 18.46 30.13 -17.35
CA LEU A 32 19.22 29.44 -16.30
C LEU A 32 19.40 27.98 -16.70
N SER A 33 20.64 27.62 -16.99
CA SER A 33 21.08 26.25 -17.26
C SER A 33 20.80 25.35 -16.04
N PRO A 34 20.28 24.12 -16.20
CA PRO A 34 19.99 23.19 -15.10
C PRO A 34 21.25 22.66 -14.36
N GLU A 35 22.44 23.11 -14.76
CA GLU A 35 23.74 22.68 -14.25
C GLU A 35 24.17 23.48 -13.01
N GLU A 36 23.65 24.70 -12.82
CA GLU A 36 24.03 25.57 -11.69
C GLU A 36 23.14 25.38 -10.45
N VAL A 37 21.98 24.72 -10.59
CA VAL A 37 21.05 24.45 -9.47
C VAL A 37 21.47 23.20 -8.65
N GLN A 38 22.31 22.32 -9.18
CA GLN A 38 22.75 21.12 -8.43
C GLN A 38 23.91 21.37 -7.45
N THR A 39 24.67 22.45 -7.59
CA THR A 39 25.87 22.67 -6.76
C THR A 39 25.57 23.30 -5.40
N GLN A 40 24.45 24.02 -5.24
CA GLN A 40 24.10 24.64 -3.95
C GLN A 40 23.39 23.71 -2.95
N ALA A 41 22.92 22.54 -3.38
CA ALA A 41 22.18 21.62 -2.51
C ALA A 41 23.10 20.70 -1.67
N VAL A 42 24.39 20.57 -2.01
CA VAL A 42 25.29 19.62 -1.35
C VAL A 42 25.94 20.19 -0.09
N GLU A 43 26.19 21.50 -0.02
CA GLU A 43 26.91 22.10 1.12
C GLU A 43 26.04 22.27 2.39
N THR A 44 24.72 22.35 2.26
CA THR A 44 23.83 22.54 3.42
C THR A 44 23.69 21.26 4.27
N PHE A 45 23.89 20.08 3.70
CA PHE A 45 23.77 18.81 4.43
C PHE A 45 24.94 18.54 5.40
N ALA A 46 26.14 19.05 5.13
CA ALA A 46 27.31 18.79 5.98
C ALA A 46 27.28 19.59 7.30
N ALA A 47 26.67 20.78 7.32
CA ALA A 47 26.65 21.64 8.51
C ALA A 47 25.69 21.13 9.62
N VAL A 48 24.59 20.45 9.25
CA VAL A 48 23.58 19.96 10.21
C VAL A 48 24.05 18.69 10.94
N LEU A 49 24.94 17.90 10.34
CA LEU A 49 25.45 16.65 10.94
C LEU A 49 26.40 16.89 12.12
N THR A 50 27.09 18.03 12.18
CA THR A 50 28.11 18.27 13.21
C THR A 50 27.53 18.84 14.52
N GLN A 51 26.28 19.32 14.54
CA GLN A 51 25.71 19.97 15.73
C GLN A 51 24.88 19.03 16.64
N THR A 52 24.69 17.77 16.27
CA THR A 52 23.94 16.77 17.08
C THR A 52 24.87 15.82 17.87
N ALA A 53 26.11 16.23 18.15
CA ALA A 53 27.09 15.42 18.88
C ALA A 53 27.35 15.86 20.34
N LEU A 54 26.71 16.94 20.84
CA LEU A 54 26.99 17.47 22.19
C LEU A 54 25.82 17.46 23.19
N ALA A 55 24.67 16.90 22.83
CA ALA A 55 23.59 16.66 23.80
C ALA A 55 23.74 15.27 24.44
N ALA A 56 24.69 15.14 25.37
CA ALA A 56 24.76 13.99 26.28
C ALA A 56 24.13 14.36 27.63
N PRO A 57 22.82 14.09 27.86
CA PRO A 57 22.25 14.14 29.19
C PRO A 57 22.63 12.87 29.98
N THR A 58 23.56 13.06 30.91
CA THR A 58 23.52 12.67 32.33
C THR A 58 22.74 11.40 32.73
N LYS A 59 23.52 10.38 33.14
CA LYS A 59 23.28 9.49 34.30
C LYS A 59 21.80 9.23 34.65
N THR A 60 21.14 8.33 33.92
CA THR A 60 19.97 7.62 34.47
C THR A 60 20.45 6.73 35.62
N PRO A 61 19.94 6.89 36.86
CA PRO A 61 20.29 6.00 37.96
C PRO A 61 19.79 4.58 37.66
N LEU A 62 20.68 3.60 37.85
CA LEU A 62 20.40 2.18 37.78
C LEU A 62 19.24 1.83 38.76
N PRO A 63 18.21 1.07 38.33
CA PRO A 63 17.22 0.58 39.27
C PRO A 63 17.92 -0.31 40.30
N THR A 64 17.88 0.12 41.56
CA THR A 64 18.29 -0.71 42.69
C THR A 64 17.26 -1.82 42.84
N LEU A 65 17.67 -3.06 42.58
CA LEU A 65 16.87 -4.23 42.90
C LEU A 65 16.79 -4.34 44.43
N THR A 66 15.71 -3.79 45.01
CA THR A 66 15.37 -4.02 46.41
C THR A 66 15.01 -5.49 46.57
N ALA A 67 15.82 -6.22 47.33
CA ALA A 67 15.54 -7.59 47.74
C ALA A 67 14.19 -7.64 48.49
N SER A 68 13.25 -8.40 47.95
CA SER A 68 11.96 -8.70 48.56
C SER A 68 12.14 -9.56 49.81
N PRO A 69 11.40 -9.32 50.91
CA PRO A 69 11.61 -9.97 52.19
C PRO A 69 11.32 -11.46 52.18
N THR A 70 12.15 -12.18 52.93
CA THR A 70 12.03 -13.58 53.33
C THR A 70 10.61 -13.95 53.77
N PHE A 71 9.96 -14.86 53.03
CA PHE A 71 8.72 -15.49 53.45
C PHE A 71 8.98 -16.37 54.68
N ALA A 72 8.38 -16.00 55.82
CA ALA A 72 8.20 -16.89 56.96
C ALA A 72 7.02 -17.85 56.67
N PRO A 73 7.10 -19.13 57.08
CA PRO A 73 5.97 -20.04 56.98
C PRO A 73 4.97 -19.72 58.10
N PHE A 74 3.85 -19.09 57.76
CA PHE A 74 2.68 -19.04 58.65
C PHE A 74 1.74 -20.18 58.32
N ALA A 75 1.51 -21.01 59.32
CA ALA A 75 0.57 -22.11 59.32
C ALA A 75 -0.88 -21.62 59.41
N THR A 76 -1.77 -22.43 58.81
CA THR A 76 -3.17 -22.70 59.20
C THR A 76 -4.16 -21.52 59.23
N SER A 77 -5.18 -21.56 58.36
CA SER A 77 -6.53 -21.94 58.81
C SER A 77 -7.44 -22.24 57.60
N ALA A 78 -8.05 -23.41 57.58
CA ALA A 78 -9.08 -23.79 56.61
C ALA A 78 -10.39 -23.09 56.99
N ASN A 79 -10.88 -22.20 56.13
CA ASN A 79 -12.25 -21.70 56.23
C ASN A 79 -12.93 -21.87 54.87
N THR A 80 -13.70 -22.95 54.77
CA THR A 80 -14.60 -23.30 53.67
C THR A 80 -15.72 -22.27 53.58
N GLN A 81 -15.68 -21.43 52.55
CA GLN A 81 -16.88 -20.80 51.99
C GLN A 81 -17.02 -21.24 50.54
N PRO A 82 -18.21 -21.73 50.11
CA PRO A 82 -18.46 -21.99 48.71
C PRO A 82 -18.61 -20.64 47.99
N VAL A 83 -17.61 -20.28 47.18
CA VAL A 83 -17.80 -19.25 46.16
C VAL A 83 -18.77 -19.82 45.15
N VAL A 84 -19.97 -19.24 45.11
CA VAL A 84 -20.95 -19.43 44.03
C VAL A 84 -20.33 -18.82 42.78
N SER A 85 -19.60 -19.62 42.03
CA SER A 85 -19.19 -19.33 40.67
C SER A 85 -20.45 -19.33 39.81
N ASN A 86 -21.01 -18.13 39.61
CA ASN A 86 -22.01 -17.89 38.59
C ASN A 86 -21.43 -18.36 37.24
N PRO A 87 -21.97 -19.41 36.59
CA PRO A 87 -21.51 -19.78 35.27
C PRO A 87 -21.96 -18.67 34.32
N THR A 88 -21.03 -17.81 33.90
CA THR A 88 -21.24 -17.00 32.70
C THR A 88 -21.64 -17.97 31.60
N SER A 89 -22.88 -17.86 31.12
CA SER A 89 -23.45 -18.73 30.10
C SER A 89 -22.51 -18.79 28.91
N SER A 90 -21.71 -19.86 28.84
CA SER A 90 -21.13 -20.32 27.59
C SER A 90 -22.32 -20.77 26.77
N SER A 91 -22.74 -19.93 25.83
CA SER A 91 -23.63 -20.35 24.76
C SER A 91 -22.95 -21.52 24.06
N SER A 92 -23.31 -22.74 24.43
CA SER A 92 -22.90 -23.96 23.75
C SER A 92 -23.63 -24.02 22.41
N THR A 93 -23.26 -23.13 21.49
CA THR A 93 -23.48 -23.35 20.07
C THR A 93 -22.79 -24.67 19.74
N THR A 94 -23.49 -25.58 19.06
CA THR A 94 -22.89 -26.79 18.50
C THR A 94 -21.76 -26.38 17.56
N THR A 95 -20.54 -26.30 18.09
CA THR A 95 -19.36 -25.79 17.36
C THR A 95 -19.01 -26.80 16.27
N SER A 96 -19.01 -26.34 15.01
CA SER A 96 -18.52 -27.11 13.87
C SER A 96 -17.06 -27.51 14.09
N CYS A 97 -16.64 -28.67 13.56
CA CYS A 97 -15.26 -29.14 13.64
C CYS A 97 -14.28 -28.08 13.12
N TYR A 98 -14.52 -27.57 11.91
CA TYR A 98 -13.74 -26.45 11.37
C TYR A 98 -14.56 -25.17 11.38
N GLY A 99 -13.96 -24.09 11.88
CA GLY A 99 -14.55 -22.76 11.96
C GLY A 99 -13.46 -21.70 11.89
N LEU A 100 -13.78 -20.54 11.28
CA LEU A 100 -12.92 -19.37 11.18
C LEU A 100 -13.74 -18.15 11.57
N THR A 101 -13.19 -17.32 12.46
CA THR A 101 -13.75 -16.03 12.86
C THR A 101 -12.72 -14.95 12.58
N PHE A 102 -13.13 -13.83 11.98
CA PHE A 102 -12.29 -12.66 11.79
C PHE A 102 -11.97 -11.99 13.13
N VAL A 103 -10.71 -11.60 13.34
CA VAL A 103 -10.28 -10.86 14.54
C VAL A 103 -10.01 -9.40 14.18
N SER A 104 -9.13 -9.15 13.21
CA SER A 104 -8.78 -7.78 12.79
C SER A 104 -8.04 -7.76 11.45
N ASP A 105 -8.04 -6.59 10.82
CA ASP A 105 -7.09 -6.27 9.75
C ASP A 105 -5.72 -5.97 10.36
N VAL A 106 -4.66 -6.60 9.86
CA VAL A 106 -3.29 -6.37 10.35
C VAL A 106 -2.59 -5.30 9.49
N THR A 107 -2.77 -5.32 8.18
CA THR A 107 -2.07 -4.41 7.26
C THR A 107 -2.99 -3.38 6.60
N ILE A 108 -3.99 -3.83 5.84
CA ILE A 108 -4.84 -2.99 5.00
C ILE A 108 -6.28 -3.01 5.55
N PRO A 109 -6.72 -2.00 6.32
CA PRO A 109 -8.12 -1.86 6.72
C PRO A 109 -9.04 -1.66 5.52
N ASP A 110 -10.33 -1.90 5.71
CA ASP A 110 -11.32 -1.60 4.68
C ASP A 110 -11.38 -0.12 4.31
N ASN A 111 -11.69 0.13 3.03
CA ASN A 111 -11.75 1.44 2.39
C ASN A 111 -10.40 2.16 2.28
N THR A 112 -9.29 1.43 2.40
CA THR A 112 -7.95 1.99 2.18
C THR A 112 -7.83 2.53 0.75
N GLN A 113 -7.31 3.76 0.63
CA GLN A 113 -7.04 4.41 -0.66
C GLN A 113 -5.79 3.80 -1.30
N MET A 114 -5.93 3.39 -2.55
CA MET A 114 -4.86 2.80 -3.35
C MET A 114 -4.68 3.58 -4.65
N THR A 115 -3.44 3.61 -5.15
CA THR A 115 -3.17 4.10 -6.51
C THR A 115 -3.41 3.00 -7.55
N PRO A 116 -3.74 3.37 -8.80
CA PRO A 116 -3.90 2.41 -9.89
C PRO A 116 -2.67 1.49 -10.04
N GLY A 117 -2.88 0.17 -10.04
CA GLY A 117 -1.80 -0.81 -10.19
C GLY A 117 -0.91 -1.00 -8.96
N GLN A 118 -1.22 -0.36 -7.83
CA GLN A 118 -0.46 -0.52 -6.59
C GLN A 118 -0.46 -1.96 -6.11
N THR A 119 0.71 -2.52 -5.86
CA THR A 119 0.85 -3.81 -5.18
C THR A 119 0.80 -3.61 -3.66
N PHE A 120 0.15 -4.54 -2.97
CA PHE A 120 0.04 -4.54 -1.50
C PHE A 120 -0.09 -5.97 -0.98
N THR A 121 0.13 -6.18 0.32
CA THR A 121 -0.14 -7.47 0.98
C THR A 121 -1.23 -7.26 2.02
N LYS A 122 -2.37 -7.92 1.83
CA LYS A 122 -3.44 -7.93 2.82
C LYS A 122 -3.19 -9.06 3.81
N THR A 123 -3.13 -8.71 5.10
CA THR A 123 -3.01 -9.67 6.20
C THR A 123 -4.23 -9.55 7.10
N TRP A 124 -4.94 -10.66 7.26
CA TRP A 124 -6.04 -10.79 8.23
C TRP A 124 -5.55 -11.59 9.43
N LYS A 125 -5.83 -11.10 10.64
CA LYS A 125 -5.74 -11.90 11.86
C LYS A 125 -7.07 -12.64 12.02
N VAL A 126 -7.00 -13.96 12.09
CA VAL A 126 -8.17 -14.83 12.22
C VAL A 126 -8.03 -15.77 13.40
N LEU A 127 -9.15 -16.26 13.90
CA LEU A 127 -9.25 -17.22 15.00
C LEU A 127 -9.79 -18.55 14.48
N ASN A 128 -9.10 -19.65 14.80
CA ASN A 128 -9.70 -20.98 14.70
C ASN A 128 -10.77 -21.13 15.78
N SER A 129 -12.02 -20.95 15.36
CA SER A 129 -13.22 -20.99 16.21
C SER A 129 -13.92 -22.35 16.14
N GLY A 130 -13.36 -23.31 15.41
CA GLY A 130 -13.84 -24.70 15.37
C GLY A 130 -13.28 -25.52 16.53
N SER A 131 -13.83 -26.74 16.71
CA SER A 131 -13.34 -27.69 17.72
C SER A 131 -12.11 -28.51 17.26
N CYS A 132 -11.76 -28.46 15.98
CA CYS A 132 -10.66 -29.18 15.36
C CYS A 132 -9.54 -28.24 14.92
N ALA A 133 -8.30 -28.72 14.89
CA ALA A 133 -7.19 -27.99 14.29
C ALA A 133 -7.40 -27.86 12.77
N TRP A 134 -6.96 -26.75 12.18
CA TRP A 134 -6.75 -26.68 10.74
C TRP A 134 -5.43 -27.35 10.43
N GLU A 135 -5.43 -28.37 9.58
CA GLU A 135 -4.21 -29.10 9.27
C GLU A 135 -3.36 -28.37 8.22
N ALA A 136 -2.07 -28.71 8.16
CA ALA A 136 -1.23 -28.30 7.03
C ALA A 136 -1.85 -28.81 5.72
N GLY A 137 -1.78 -28.01 4.66
CA GLY A 137 -2.43 -28.31 3.38
C GLY A 137 -3.87 -27.77 3.24
N PHE A 138 -4.48 -27.27 4.32
CA PHE A 138 -5.71 -26.49 4.23
C PHE A 138 -5.45 -25.19 3.45
N LYS A 139 -6.50 -24.65 2.82
CA LYS A 139 -6.38 -23.58 1.83
C LYS A 139 -7.22 -22.38 2.23
N PHE A 140 -6.67 -21.19 2.04
CA PHE A 140 -7.39 -19.93 2.09
C PHE A 140 -7.55 -19.41 0.67
N ALA A 141 -8.77 -19.44 0.16
CA ALA A 141 -9.07 -19.27 -1.26
C ALA A 141 -10.06 -18.13 -1.50
N PHE A 142 -9.91 -17.51 -2.66
CA PHE A 142 -10.83 -16.49 -3.17
C PHE A 142 -12.20 -17.12 -3.46
N THR A 143 -13.26 -16.48 -3.00
CA THR A 143 -14.64 -16.97 -3.14
C THR A 143 -15.57 -16.03 -3.89
N GLY A 144 -15.22 -14.75 -4.04
CA GLY A 144 -16.07 -13.79 -4.76
C GLY A 144 -15.56 -12.36 -4.78
N GLY A 145 -16.18 -11.53 -5.62
CA GLY A 145 -15.78 -10.13 -5.83
C GLY A 145 -14.66 -10.01 -6.87
N ASN A 146 -13.64 -9.22 -6.57
CA ASN A 146 -12.44 -9.04 -7.38
C ASN A 146 -11.26 -9.77 -6.72
N ALA A 147 -10.56 -10.64 -7.45
CA ALA A 147 -9.42 -11.38 -6.88
C ALA A 147 -8.23 -10.47 -6.53
N LEU A 148 -8.15 -9.28 -7.13
CA LEU A 148 -7.05 -8.32 -6.96
C LEU A 148 -5.68 -8.96 -7.20
N GLY A 149 -5.58 -9.90 -8.15
CA GLY A 149 -4.36 -10.67 -8.40
C GLY A 149 -3.98 -11.67 -7.29
N GLY A 150 -4.79 -11.78 -6.23
CA GLY A 150 -4.57 -12.70 -5.13
C GLY A 150 -4.66 -14.16 -5.55
N SER A 151 -3.78 -14.98 -4.99
CA SER A 151 -3.75 -16.43 -5.19
C SER A 151 -4.10 -17.16 -3.90
N THR A 152 -4.61 -18.38 -4.04
CA THR A 152 -4.90 -19.27 -2.90
C THR A 152 -3.63 -19.51 -2.08
N ILE A 153 -3.75 -19.40 -0.76
CA ILE A 153 -2.69 -19.68 0.20
C ILE A 153 -2.91 -21.07 0.78
N THR A 154 -1.89 -21.91 0.76
CA THR A 154 -1.90 -23.21 1.44
C THR A 154 -1.18 -23.07 2.78
N LEU A 155 -1.81 -23.50 3.87
CA LEU A 155 -1.19 -23.50 5.19
C LEU A 155 0.00 -24.46 5.22
N SER A 156 1.16 -23.97 5.64
CA SER A 156 2.39 -24.76 5.77
C SER A 156 2.47 -25.55 7.08
N SER A 157 1.68 -25.18 8.08
CA SER A 157 1.61 -25.81 9.40
C SER A 157 0.18 -25.85 9.91
N SER A 158 -0.09 -26.72 10.89
CA SER A 158 -1.39 -26.77 11.53
C SER A 158 -1.65 -25.56 12.44
N VAL A 159 -2.93 -25.21 12.62
CA VAL A 159 -3.42 -24.15 13.51
C VAL A 159 -4.40 -24.76 14.49
N ALA A 160 -4.01 -24.85 15.76
CA ALA A 160 -4.83 -25.46 16.81
C ALA A 160 -6.18 -24.75 17.00
N SER A 161 -7.17 -25.48 17.50
CA SER A 161 -8.44 -24.90 17.95
C SER A 161 -8.19 -23.81 19.00
N GLY A 162 -8.88 -22.68 18.88
CA GLY A 162 -8.72 -21.51 19.74
C GLY A 162 -7.47 -20.66 19.46
N ALA A 163 -6.60 -21.05 18.53
CA ALA A 163 -5.42 -20.27 18.18
C ALA A 163 -5.75 -19.18 17.15
N GLN A 164 -5.03 -18.06 17.25
CA GLN A 164 -5.05 -17.01 16.24
C GLN A 164 -3.94 -17.22 15.22
N TYR A 165 -4.19 -16.81 13.97
CA TYR A 165 -3.26 -16.96 12.86
C TYR A 165 -3.38 -15.79 11.90
N ASP A 166 -2.24 -15.33 11.37
CA ASP A 166 -2.18 -14.23 10.42
C ASP A 166 -2.05 -14.78 9.00
N ILE A 167 -3.10 -14.65 8.19
CA ILE A 167 -3.10 -15.10 6.79
C ILE A 167 -2.78 -13.89 5.90
N SER A 168 -1.75 -14.00 5.07
CA SER A 168 -1.30 -12.93 4.18
C SER A 168 -1.47 -13.29 2.71
N VAL A 169 -2.08 -12.40 1.92
CA VAL A 169 -2.28 -12.56 0.48
C VAL A 169 -1.68 -11.34 -0.25
N PRO A 170 -0.68 -11.55 -1.13
CA PRO A 170 -0.22 -10.52 -2.05
C PRO A 170 -1.31 -10.18 -3.06
N MET A 171 -1.53 -8.89 -3.30
CA MET A 171 -2.59 -8.36 -4.16
C MET A 171 -2.10 -7.13 -4.96
N THR A 172 -2.85 -6.79 -5.99
CA THR A 172 -2.63 -5.64 -6.87
C THR A 172 -3.95 -4.91 -7.09
N ALA A 173 -3.96 -3.61 -6.79
CA ALA A 173 -5.08 -2.72 -7.03
C ALA A 173 -5.36 -2.59 -8.55
N PRO A 174 -6.62 -2.62 -9.00
CA PRO A 174 -6.96 -2.41 -10.41
C PRO A 174 -6.43 -1.09 -10.96
N ALA A 175 -6.22 -1.02 -12.27
CA ALA A 175 -5.80 0.21 -12.93
C ALA A 175 -6.93 1.25 -13.06
N THR A 176 -8.18 0.84 -12.90
CA THR A 176 -9.35 1.72 -13.02
C THR A 176 -9.77 2.21 -11.65
N ALA A 177 -10.14 3.49 -11.56
CA ALA A 177 -10.68 4.06 -10.34
C ALA A 177 -12.03 3.40 -9.99
N GLY A 178 -12.25 3.14 -8.71
CA GLY A 178 -13.44 2.45 -8.23
C GLY A 178 -13.29 1.88 -6.83
N THR A 179 -14.38 1.35 -6.29
CA THR A 179 -14.37 0.57 -5.04
C THR A 179 -14.37 -0.91 -5.39
N TYR A 180 -13.44 -1.65 -4.81
CA TYR A 180 -13.26 -3.08 -5.09
C TYR A 180 -13.27 -3.87 -3.79
N GLN A 181 -14.07 -4.94 -3.76
CA GLN A 181 -14.12 -5.89 -2.67
C GLN A 181 -13.55 -7.23 -3.11
N SER A 182 -12.77 -7.89 -2.25
CA SER A 182 -12.22 -9.23 -2.45
C SER A 182 -12.62 -10.13 -1.30
N ASN A 183 -13.31 -11.24 -1.57
CA ASN A 183 -13.85 -12.15 -0.57
C ASN A 183 -13.06 -13.47 -0.54
N TRP A 184 -12.79 -13.95 0.67
CA TRP A 184 -11.90 -15.09 0.91
C TRP A 184 -12.41 -15.99 2.02
N ARG A 185 -12.20 -17.29 1.87
CA ARG A 185 -12.65 -18.29 2.84
C ARG A 185 -11.68 -19.46 2.97
N MET A 186 -11.65 -20.06 4.15
CA MET A 186 -10.93 -21.31 4.38
C MET A 186 -11.65 -22.50 3.76
N SER A 187 -10.86 -23.46 3.27
CA SER A 187 -11.28 -24.78 2.84
C SER A 187 -10.31 -25.87 3.32
N THR A 188 -10.81 -27.09 3.45
CA THR A 188 -9.98 -28.26 3.69
C THR A 188 -9.09 -28.56 2.48
N ALA A 189 -8.12 -29.49 2.62
CA ALA A 189 -7.26 -29.90 1.51
C ALA A 189 -8.07 -30.37 0.27
N ASP A 190 -9.20 -31.04 0.52
CA ASP A 190 -10.15 -31.54 -0.49
C ASP A 190 -11.07 -30.44 -1.09
N GLY A 191 -10.93 -29.19 -0.64
CA GLY A 191 -11.67 -28.05 -1.18
C GLY A 191 -13.04 -27.80 -0.54
N THR A 192 -13.36 -28.43 0.58
CA THR A 192 -14.62 -28.14 1.30
C THR A 192 -14.48 -26.87 2.12
N TYR A 193 -15.26 -25.84 1.79
CA TYR A 193 -15.25 -24.56 2.50
C TYR A 193 -15.84 -24.63 3.91
N PHE A 194 -15.27 -23.89 4.85
CA PHE A 194 -15.76 -23.80 6.23
C PHE A 194 -15.54 -22.40 6.83
N GLY A 195 -16.11 -22.17 8.02
CA GLY A 195 -15.92 -20.92 8.76
C GLY A 195 -16.60 -19.72 8.11
N ASN A 196 -16.42 -18.53 8.69
CA ASN A 196 -16.87 -17.29 8.08
C ASN A 196 -16.00 -16.91 6.88
N GLU A 197 -16.60 -16.18 5.95
CA GLU A 197 -15.87 -15.49 4.91
C GLU A 197 -15.30 -14.18 5.47
N VAL A 198 -14.12 -13.80 5.01
CA VAL A 198 -13.48 -12.51 5.33
C VAL A 198 -13.22 -11.76 4.03
N TYR A 199 -13.08 -10.44 4.11
CA TYR A 199 -12.94 -9.62 2.91
C TYR A 199 -11.96 -8.47 3.11
N VAL A 200 -11.63 -7.82 2.00
CA VAL A 200 -11.00 -6.50 1.99
C VAL A 200 -11.74 -5.62 0.99
N ILE A 201 -12.00 -4.36 1.37
CA ILE A 201 -12.47 -3.31 0.48
C ILE A 201 -11.34 -2.29 0.27
N ILE A 202 -11.01 -2.00 -0.99
CA ILE A 202 -10.08 -0.93 -1.36
C ILE A 202 -10.79 0.10 -2.24
N ILE A 203 -10.31 1.34 -2.19
CA ILE A 203 -10.77 2.41 -3.08
C ILE A 203 -9.57 2.81 -3.95
N VAL A 204 -9.68 2.58 -5.25
CA VAL A 204 -8.67 3.05 -6.22
C VAL A 204 -9.05 4.45 -6.66
N SER A 205 -8.17 5.41 -6.46
CA SER A 205 -8.34 6.79 -6.90
C SER A 205 -7.14 7.29 -7.71
N GLY A 206 -7.41 8.12 -8.72
CA GLY A 206 -6.40 8.64 -9.65
C GLY A 206 -6.44 8.00 -11.04
N SER A 207 -5.68 8.59 -11.97
CA SER A 207 -5.55 8.08 -13.34
C SER A 207 -4.43 7.04 -13.41
N ALA A 208 -4.66 5.94 -14.13
CA ALA A 208 -3.62 4.95 -14.40
C ALA A 208 -2.38 5.62 -15.01
N PRO A 209 -1.16 5.19 -14.65
CA PRO A 209 0.00 5.59 -15.42
C PRO A 209 -0.23 5.10 -16.86
N THR A 210 -0.28 6.02 -17.82
CA THR A 210 -0.22 5.67 -19.23
C THR A 210 1.05 4.86 -19.43
N SER A 211 0.91 3.57 -19.71
CA SER A 211 2.03 2.76 -20.19
C SER A 211 2.58 3.45 -21.43
N THR A 212 3.73 4.11 -21.30
CA THR A 212 4.51 4.58 -22.44
C THR A 212 4.95 3.34 -23.19
N THR A 213 4.14 2.90 -24.16
CA THR A 213 4.61 2.02 -25.22
C THR A 213 5.72 2.80 -25.91
N ALA A 214 6.97 2.42 -25.63
CA ALA A 214 8.11 2.91 -26.41
C ALA A 214 7.76 2.71 -27.90
N PRO A 215 7.90 3.74 -28.75
CA PRO A 215 7.69 3.58 -30.18
C PRO A 215 8.52 2.39 -30.64
N ALA A 216 7.89 1.42 -31.31
CA ALA A 216 8.63 0.35 -31.96
C ALA A 216 9.67 1.01 -32.87
N THR A 217 10.95 0.87 -32.52
CA THR A 217 12.05 1.23 -33.39
C THR A 217 11.97 0.30 -34.59
N ASN A 218 11.29 0.76 -35.64
CA ASN A 218 11.35 0.13 -36.95
C ASN A 218 12.79 0.26 -37.43
N THR A 219 13.59 -0.77 -37.16
CA THR A 219 14.90 -0.95 -37.78
C THR A 219 14.68 -1.17 -39.27
N SER A 220 14.62 -0.06 -40.00
CA SER A 220 14.73 0.00 -41.45
C SER A 220 16.09 -0.57 -41.84
N VAL A 221 16.07 -1.76 -42.44
CA VAL A 221 17.21 -2.42 -43.08
C VAL A 221 17.77 -1.56 -44.21
N PRO A 222 19.10 -1.39 -44.34
CA PRO A 222 19.74 -1.00 -45.59
C PRO A 222 20.85 -2.02 -46.00
N PRO A 223 21.40 -1.96 -47.23
CA PRO A 223 20.91 -2.67 -48.40
C PRO A 223 21.79 -3.87 -48.82
N THR A 224 21.19 -4.70 -49.68
CA THR A 224 21.78 -5.59 -50.69
C THR A 224 23.30 -5.50 -50.91
N ALA A 225 24.02 -6.59 -50.59
CA ALA A 225 25.35 -6.85 -51.13
C ALA A 225 25.23 -7.89 -52.26
N THR A 226 25.42 -7.42 -53.49
CA THR A 226 25.48 -8.24 -54.70
C THR A 226 26.84 -8.93 -54.80
N THR A 227 26.77 -10.22 -55.10
CA THR A 227 27.81 -11.16 -55.56
C THR A 227 28.90 -10.58 -56.46
N GLU A 228 30.18 -10.83 -56.13
CA GLU A 228 31.22 -11.16 -57.13
C GLU A 228 32.21 -12.18 -56.56
N SER A 229 32.46 -13.24 -57.34
CA SER A 229 33.36 -14.35 -57.08
C SER A 229 34.49 -14.31 -58.12
N PRO A 230 35.77 -14.25 -57.75
CA PRO A 230 36.85 -14.47 -58.71
C PRO A 230 37.32 -15.92 -58.71
N THR A 231 37.07 -16.60 -59.84
CA THR A 231 37.67 -17.87 -60.23
C THR A 231 39.17 -17.68 -60.51
N ALA A 232 40.02 -18.44 -59.84
CA ALA A 232 41.44 -18.55 -60.17
C ALA A 232 41.65 -19.65 -61.22
N THR A 233 42.39 -19.33 -62.29
CA THR A 233 42.92 -20.30 -63.26
C THR A 233 44.40 -19.99 -63.48
N THR A 234 45.23 -20.97 -63.19
CA THR A 234 46.68 -21.02 -63.36
C THR A 234 47.04 -21.31 -64.83
N PRO A 235 48.22 -20.92 -65.31
CA PRO A 235 48.94 -21.68 -66.34
C PRO A 235 49.76 -22.85 -65.75
#